data_AF-A0A352LNZ6-F1
#
_entry.id   AF-A0A352LNZ6-F1
#
_cell.length_a   1.000
_cell.length_b   1.000
_cell.length_c   1.000
_cell.angle_alpha   90.00
_cell.angle_beta   90.00
_cell.angle_gamma   90.00
#
_symmetry.space_group_name_H-M   'P 1'
#
loop_
_entity.id
_entity.type
_entity.pdbx_description
1 polymer ?
#
loop_
_entity_poly.entity_id
_entity_poly.type
_entity_poly.pdbx_seq_one_letter_code
_entity_poly.pdbx_strand_id
1 'polypeptide(L)'
;MLSRRRLLAVLASAALFGAPAARAATTEYGVTLGKTTVRELQAKYPQARIIGENLYSAGPMLRISGRLLAPETALYSLTVISSRTGEAIAMQAVYDARAINSIHGYFEKRYTVKSIRSPFIGDTVVEYAKGTDEVELRAPEMDPRLTVSITTREFRRLMILKKSFERLPQGERQNGMI
;
A
#
# COMPACT_ATOMS: atom_id res chain seq x y z
N MET A 1 58.37 41.66 20.36
CA MET A 1 57.27 42.63 20.50
C MET A 1 56.03 42.09 19.80
N LEU A 2 54.99 41.78 20.58
CA LEU A 2 53.68 41.35 20.08
C LEU A 2 52.96 42.53 19.39
N SER A 3 52.36 42.27 18.23
CA SER A 3 51.25 43.07 17.73
C SER A 3 50.07 42.14 17.43
N ARG A 4 49.06 42.28 18.29
CA ARG A 4 47.72 41.69 18.23
C ARG A 4 46.97 42.26 17.01
N ARG A 5 46.15 41.46 16.34
CA ARG A 5 44.69 41.72 16.19
C ARG A 5 43.97 40.70 15.29
N ARG A 6 43.17 39.88 15.98
CA ARG A 6 41.77 39.52 15.70
C ARG A 6 41.48 38.50 14.58
N LEU A 7 41.09 37.31 15.06
CA LEU A 7 40.21 36.35 14.41
C LEU A 7 39.08 37.06 13.62
N LEU A 8 38.86 36.61 12.40
CA LEU A 8 37.59 36.75 11.71
C LEU A 8 37.19 35.38 11.16
N ALA A 9 36.19 34.82 11.83
CA ALA A 9 35.47 33.62 11.44
C ALA A 9 34.60 33.91 10.21
N VAL A 10 34.55 32.96 9.28
CA VAL A 10 33.32 32.67 8.54
C VAL A 10 33.25 31.15 8.41
N LEU A 11 32.56 30.51 9.35
CA LEU A 11 31.99 29.17 9.16
C LEU A 11 30.99 29.29 8.01
N ALA A 12 31.38 28.84 6.82
CA ALA A 12 30.43 28.65 5.72
C ALA A 12 29.52 27.48 6.11
N SER A 13 28.33 27.80 6.61
CA SER A 13 27.26 26.87 6.87
C SER A 13 26.93 26.10 5.59
N ALA A 14 27.40 24.85 5.50
CA ALA A 14 26.88 23.87 4.58
C ALA A 14 25.45 23.53 5.02
N ALA A 15 24.49 24.35 4.58
CA ALA A 15 23.09 23.98 4.59
C ALA A 15 22.94 22.79 3.64
N LEU A 16 23.08 21.57 4.18
CA LEU A 16 22.59 20.37 3.55
C LEU A 16 21.08 20.58 3.35
N PHE A 17 20.71 21.05 2.17
CA PHE A 17 19.37 20.88 1.64
C PHE A 17 19.14 19.38 1.46
N GLY A 18 18.75 18.70 2.54
CA GLY A 18 18.12 17.40 2.48
C GLY A 18 16.77 17.59 1.79
N ALA A 19 16.75 17.56 0.47
CA ALA A 19 15.51 17.48 -0.28
C ALA A 19 14.72 16.29 0.28
N PRO A 20 13.47 16.47 0.75
CA PRO A 20 12.68 15.36 1.22
C PRO A 20 12.61 14.38 0.06
N ALA A 21 13.06 13.14 0.29
CA ALA A 21 13.01 12.09 -0.71
C ALA A 21 11.56 12.00 -1.19
N ALA A 22 11.31 12.47 -2.42
CA ALA A 22 9.97 12.44 -2.99
C ALA A 22 9.55 10.97 -3.04
N ARG A 23 8.67 10.55 -2.14
CA ARG A 23 8.08 9.21 -2.20
C ARG A 23 7.34 9.14 -3.52
N ALA A 24 7.83 8.29 -4.43
CA ALA A 24 7.09 7.91 -5.62
C ALA A 24 5.82 7.19 -5.16
N ALA A 25 4.74 7.95 -5.01
CA ALA A 25 3.47 7.46 -4.51
C ALA A 25 2.78 6.67 -5.62
N THR A 26 2.46 5.40 -5.34
CA THR A 26 1.73 4.57 -6.30
C THR A 26 0.32 5.10 -6.51
N THR A 27 -0.04 5.31 -7.77
CA THR A 27 -1.39 5.73 -8.18
C THR A 27 -2.01 4.67 -9.05
N GLU A 28 -3.13 4.11 -8.61
CA GLU A 28 -3.93 3.12 -9.36
C GLU A 28 -5.41 3.39 -9.09
N TYR A 29 -6.28 3.14 -10.07
CA TYR A 29 -7.74 3.38 -9.96
C TYR A 29 -8.14 4.82 -9.55
N GLY A 30 -7.26 5.78 -9.83
CA GLY A 30 -7.43 7.17 -9.41
C GLY A 30 -7.29 7.41 -7.91
N VAL A 31 -6.55 6.53 -7.21
CA VAL A 31 -6.18 6.63 -5.79
C VAL A 31 -4.66 6.65 -5.69
N THR A 32 -4.11 7.65 -5.02
CA THR A 32 -2.68 7.78 -4.77
C THR A 32 -2.38 7.46 -3.31
N LEU A 33 -1.55 6.44 -3.06
CA LEU A 33 -1.19 6.04 -1.71
C LEU A 33 -0.41 7.15 -0.98
N GLY A 34 -0.73 7.35 0.30
CA GLY A 34 -0.18 8.39 1.18
C GLY A 34 -0.61 9.81 0.80
N LYS A 35 -1.63 9.98 -0.05
CA LYS A 35 -2.14 11.29 -0.46
C LYS A 35 -3.66 11.35 -0.51
N THR A 36 -4.29 10.41 -1.22
CA THR A 36 -5.73 10.46 -1.44
C THR A 36 -6.47 10.20 -0.13
N THR A 37 -7.41 11.09 0.21
CA THR A 37 -8.17 10.99 1.46
C THR A 37 -9.52 10.31 1.27
N VAL A 38 -10.09 9.78 2.36
CA VAL A 38 -11.47 9.23 2.36
C VAL A 38 -12.48 10.26 1.86
N ARG A 39 -12.33 11.53 2.27
CA ARG A 39 -13.23 12.62 1.88
C ARG A 39 -13.18 12.86 0.37
N GLU A 40 -11.98 12.89 -0.21
CA GLU A 40 -11.80 13.02 -1.67
C GLU A 40 -12.43 11.85 -2.41
N LEU A 41 -12.27 10.63 -1.90
CA LEU A 41 -12.86 9.43 -2.51
C LEU A 41 -14.38 9.45 -2.45
N GLN A 42 -14.98 9.86 -1.34
CA GLN A 42 -16.43 9.98 -1.20
C GLN A 42 -16.99 11.10 -2.08
N ALA A 43 -16.26 12.21 -2.24
CA ALA A 43 -16.66 13.27 -3.18
C ALA A 43 -16.60 12.79 -4.64
N LYS A 44 -15.55 12.04 -5.01
CA LYS A 44 -15.36 11.51 -6.36
C LYS A 44 -16.31 10.34 -6.68
N TYR A 45 -16.60 9.51 -5.69
CA TYR A 45 -17.47 8.34 -5.80
C TYR A 45 -18.55 8.39 -4.71
N PRO A 46 -19.63 9.17 -4.90
CA PRO A 46 -20.68 9.33 -3.87
C PRO A 46 -21.39 8.03 -3.47
N GLN A 47 -21.33 7.01 -4.33
CA GLN A 47 -21.90 5.68 -4.06
C GLN A 47 -20.95 4.75 -3.29
N ALA A 48 -19.70 5.18 -3.04
CA ALA A 48 -18.76 4.42 -2.24
C ALA A 48 -19.24 4.30 -0.80
N ARG A 49 -19.07 3.13 -0.20
CA ARG A 49 -19.56 2.84 1.15
C ARG A 49 -18.40 2.55 2.09
N ILE A 50 -18.45 3.12 3.28
CA ILE A 50 -17.58 2.67 4.37
C ILE A 50 -18.11 1.30 4.81
N ILE A 51 -17.24 0.29 4.81
CA ILE A 51 -17.59 -1.10 5.11
C ILE A 51 -17.07 -1.58 6.46
N GLY A 52 -16.41 -0.68 7.19
CA GLY A 52 -15.85 -0.94 8.51
C GLY A 52 -14.51 -0.24 8.70
N GLU A 53 -13.86 -0.57 9.80
CA GLU A 53 -12.52 -0.13 10.15
C GLU A 53 -11.53 -1.28 9.93
N ASN A 54 -10.35 -0.96 9.41
CA ASN A 54 -9.33 -1.96 9.18
C ASN A 54 -8.60 -2.33 10.47
N LEU A 55 -8.51 -3.63 10.73
CA LEU A 55 -7.91 -4.20 11.94
C LEU A 55 -6.41 -3.84 12.15
N TYR A 56 -5.69 -3.48 11.09
CA TYR A 56 -4.26 -3.19 11.13
C TYR A 56 -3.96 -1.69 11.21
N SER A 57 -4.75 -0.86 10.53
CA SER A 57 -4.50 0.60 10.46
C SER A 57 -5.39 1.43 11.36
N ALA A 58 -6.44 0.84 11.96
CA ALA A 58 -7.49 1.55 12.67
C ALA A 58 -8.13 2.68 11.85
N GLY A 59 -8.10 2.54 10.52
CA GLY A 59 -8.64 3.51 9.58
C GLY A 59 -9.80 2.93 8.77
N PRO A 60 -10.65 3.80 8.19
CA PRO A 60 -11.83 3.35 7.45
C PRO A 60 -11.45 2.56 6.20
N MET A 61 -12.28 1.56 5.90
CA MET A 61 -12.28 0.83 4.65
C MET A 61 -13.43 1.31 3.78
N LEU A 62 -13.11 1.88 2.62
CA LEU A 62 -14.09 2.40 1.67
C LEU A 62 -14.17 1.47 0.47
N ARG A 63 -15.35 0.91 0.19
CA ARG A 63 -15.59 0.05 -0.98
C ARG A 63 -16.29 0.80 -2.10
N ILE A 64 -15.71 0.68 -3.29
CA ILE A 64 -16.19 1.23 -4.55
C ILE A 64 -16.51 0.06 -5.47
N SER A 65 -17.66 0.11 -6.15
CA SER A 65 -18.02 -0.90 -7.15
C SER A 65 -17.08 -0.81 -8.36
N GLY A 66 -16.61 -1.96 -8.84
CA GLY A 66 -15.75 -2.02 -10.02
C GLY A 66 -16.42 -1.44 -11.27
N ARG A 67 -17.75 -1.54 -11.38
CA ARG A 67 -18.52 -0.94 -12.48
C ARG A 67 -18.40 0.59 -12.55
N LEU A 68 -18.16 1.25 -11.41
CA LEU A 68 -17.97 2.70 -11.36
C LEU A 68 -16.55 3.13 -11.75
N LEU A 69 -15.58 2.23 -11.61
CA LEU A 69 -14.18 2.51 -11.88
C LEU A 69 -13.80 2.15 -13.31
N ALA A 70 -14.27 1.00 -13.78
CA ALA A 70 -13.91 0.43 -15.06
C ALA A 70 -14.97 -0.60 -15.50
N PRO A 71 -16.13 -0.14 -16.00
CA PRO A 71 -17.29 -0.99 -16.32
C PRO A 71 -17.01 -2.08 -17.35
N GLU A 72 -16.06 -1.84 -18.26
CA GLU A 72 -15.64 -2.77 -19.30
C GLU A 72 -14.60 -3.81 -18.82
N THR A 73 -14.22 -3.78 -17.54
CA THR A 73 -13.19 -4.67 -17.00
C THR A 73 -13.79 -5.75 -16.10
N ALA A 74 -13.05 -6.83 -15.90
CA ALA A 74 -13.39 -7.90 -14.96
C ALA A 74 -13.29 -7.48 -13.47
N LEU A 75 -13.25 -6.18 -13.16
CA LEU A 75 -13.13 -5.65 -11.80
C LEU A 75 -14.49 -5.71 -11.10
N TYR A 76 -14.57 -6.45 -10.00
CA TYR A 76 -15.76 -6.54 -9.15
C TYR A 76 -15.83 -5.38 -8.16
N SER A 77 -14.72 -5.08 -7.49
CA SER A 77 -14.68 -4.02 -6.48
C SER A 77 -13.26 -3.55 -6.19
N LEU A 78 -13.16 -2.31 -5.72
CA LEU A 78 -11.97 -1.75 -5.07
C LEU A 78 -12.31 -1.43 -3.62
N THR A 79 -11.52 -1.94 -2.68
CA THR A 79 -11.54 -1.51 -1.29
C THR A 79 -10.30 -0.66 -1.03
N VAL A 80 -10.48 0.60 -0.66
CA VAL A 80 -9.40 1.47 -0.21
C VAL A 80 -9.32 1.40 1.30
N ILE A 81 -8.14 1.08 1.82
CA ILE A 81 -7.84 1.02 3.25
C ILE A 81 -7.07 2.28 3.60
N SER A 82 -7.59 3.02 4.58
CA SER A 82 -6.98 4.28 5.02
C SER A 82 -6.22 4.11 6.33
N SER A 83 -5.29 5.02 6.59
CA SER A 83 -4.72 5.22 7.92
C SER A 83 -5.79 5.77 8.87
N ARG A 84 -5.46 5.79 10.17
CA ARG A 84 -6.28 6.49 11.18
C ARG A 84 -6.44 7.99 10.88
N THR A 85 -5.48 8.60 10.20
CA THR A 85 -5.56 10.01 9.75
C THR A 85 -6.40 10.20 8.48
N GLY A 86 -6.86 9.12 7.85
CA GLY A 86 -7.79 9.16 6.72
C GLY A 86 -7.15 9.18 5.33
N GLU A 87 -5.84 8.97 5.23
CA GLU A 87 -5.12 8.86 3.94
C GLU A 87 -5.07 7.41 3.47
N ALA A 88 -5.21 7.17 2.17
CA ALA A 88 -5.13 5.83 1.59
C ALA A 88 -3.73 5.22 1.76
N ILE A 89 -3.63 4.06 2.40
CA ILE A 89 -2.34 3.36 2.63
C ILE A 89 -2.30 1.96 2.00
N ALA A 90 -3.46 1.47 1.57
CA ALA A 90 -3.58 0.26 0.76
C ALA A 90 -4.84 0.28 -0.11
N MET A 91 -4.80 -0.53 -1.16
CA MET A 91 -5.91 -0.84 -2.05
C MET A 91 -6.02 -2.35 -2.20
N GLN A 92 -7.24 -2.85 -2.26
CA GLN A 92 -7.55 -4.23 -2.60
C GLN A 92 -8.56 -4.24 -3.74
N ALA A 93 -8.10 -4.55 -4.95
CA ALA A 93 -8.95 -4.76 -6.10
C ALA A 93 -9.27 -6.25 -6.25
N VAL A 94 -10.53 -6.57 -6.52
CA VAL A 94 -11.01 -7.94 -6.70
C VAL A 94 -11.50 -8.09 -8.14
N TYR A 95 -10.94 -9.07 -8.84
CA TYR A 95 -11.20 -9.36 -10.24
C TYR A 95 -11.74 -10.78 -10.43
N ASP A 96 -12.29 -11.07 -11.60
CA ASP A 96 -12.41 -12.45 -12.11
C ASP A 96 -11.01 -13.06 -12.28
N ALA A 97 -10.80 -14.28 -11.79
CA ALA A 97 -9.52 -14.98 -11.89
C ALA A 97 -9.04 -15.19 -13.33
N ARG A 98 -9.96 -15.28 -14.31
CA ARG A 98 -9.61 -15.37 -15.74
C ARG A 98 -8.84 -14.15 -16.25
N ALA A 99 -8.91 -13.02 -15.55
CA ALA A 99 -8.17 -11.81 -15.90
C ALA A 99 -6.68 -11.87 -15.50
N ILE A 100 -6.21 -12.92 -14.81
CA ILE A 100 -4.86 -12.96 -14.23
C ILE A 100 -3.74 -12.64 -15.21
N ASN A 101 -3.76 -13.19 -16.43
CA ASN A 101 -2.73 -12.93 -17.43
C ASN A 101 -2.70 -11.45 -17.85
N SER A 102 -3.88 -10.84 -18.03
CA SER A 102 -4.00 -9.43 -18.39
C SER A 102 -3.52 -8.50 -17.26
N ILE A 103 -3.87 -8.83 -16.02
CA ILE A 103 -3.48 -8.07 -14.83
C ILE A 103 -1.99 -8.25 -14.54
N HIS A 104 -1.45 -9.46 -14.70
CA HIS A 104 -0.03 -9.74 -14.60
C HIS A 104 0.77 -8.87 -15.59
N GLY A 105 0.40 -8.89 -16.88
CA GLY A 105 1.05 -8.07 -17.91
C GLY A 105 0.88 -6.55 -17.68
N TYR A 106 -0.22 -6.12 -17.07
CA TYR A 106 -0.45 -4.72 -16.66
C TYR A 106 0.57 -4.26 -15.61
N PHE A 107 0.84 -5.09 -14.59
CA PHE A 107 1.78 -4.76 -13.51
C PHE A 107 3.25 -4.98 -13.92
N GLU A 108 3.55 -6.05 -14.66
CA GLU A 108 4.91 -6.35 -15.12
C GLU A 108 5.54 -5.19 -15.92
N LYS A 109 4.74 -4.50 -16.75
CA LYS A 109 5.21 -3.36 -17.55
C LYS A 109 5.58 -2.11 -16.74
N ARG A 110 5.21 -2.01 -15.46
CA ARG A 110 5.34 -0.78 -14.64
C ARG A 110 5.99 -0.97 -13.28
N TYR A 111 6.08 -2.22 -12.82
CA TYR A 111 6.56 -2.57 -11.50
C TYR A 111 7.64 -3.63 -11.65
N THR A 112 8.63 -3.59 -10.76
CA THR A 112 9.69 -4.59 -10.74
C THR A 112 9.16 -5.86 -10.12
N VAL A 113 9.23 -6.97 -10.84
CA VAL A 113 8.86 -8.30 -10.31
C VAL A 113 9.81 -8.67 -9.16
N LYS A 114 9.23 -9.05 -8.02
CA LYS A 114 9.97 -9.56 -6.85
C LYS A 114 9.94 -11.07 -6.76
N SER A 115 8.78 -11.68 -7.01
CA SER A 115 8.58 -13.12 -6.90
C SER A 115 7.41 -13.55 -7.77
N ILE A 116 7.52 -14.72 -8.38
CA ILE A 116 6.45 -15.40 -9.10
C ILE A 116 6.36 -16.82 -8.53
N ARG A 117 5.17 -17.20 -8.06
CA ARG A 117 4.82 -18.58 -7.70
C ARG A 117 3.55 -18.93 -8.46
N SER A 118 3.67 -19.77 -9.48
CA SER A 118 2.55 -20.21 -10.31
C SER A 118 2.66 -21.73 -10.51
N PRO A 119 2.30 -22.52 -9.48
CA PRO A 119 2.39 -23.97 -9.58
C PRO A 119 1.30 -24.52 -10.51
N PHE A 120 1.46 -25.78 -10.94
CA PHE A 120 0.42 -26.47 -11.70
C PHE A 120 -0.84 -26.75 -10.85
N ILE A 121 -0.65 -26.99 -9.54
CA ILE A 121 -1.69 -27.15 -8.52
C ILE A 121 -1.33 -26.24 -7.33
N GLY A 122 -2.29 -25.49 -6.82
CA GLY A 122 -2.14 -24.54 -5.72
C GLY A 122 -2.23 -23.06 -6.12
N ASP A 123 -2.01 -22.19 -5.14
CA ASP A 123 -2.17 -20.75 -5.29
C ASP A 123 -1.16 -20.13 -6.26
N THR A 124 -1.67 -19.33 -7.20
CA THR A 124 -0.82 -18.41 -7.96
C THR A 124 -0.64 -17.12 -7.17
N VAL A 125 0.62 -16.74 -6.93
CA VAL A 125 1.00 -15.49 -6.27
C VAL A 125 2.11 -14.81 -7.04
N VAL A 126 1.92 -13.53 -7.37
CA VAL A 126 2.95 -12.68 -7.98
C VAL A 126 3.13 -11.42 -7.16
N GLU A 127 4.37 -11.12 -6.80
CA GLU A 127 4.73 -9.92 -6.05
C GLU A 127 5.53 -8.96 -6.91
N TYR A 128 5.21 -7.68 -6.81
CA TYR A 128 5.93 -6.58 -7.46
C TYR A 128 6.27 -5.48 -6.47
N ALA A 129 7.22 -4.62 -6.87
CA ALA A 129 7.59 -3.41 -6.16
C ALA A 129 7.63 -2.19 -7.07
N LYS A 130 7.26 -1.03 -6.51
CA LYS A 130 7.49 0.29 -7.11
C LYS A 130 7.85 1.27 -6.01
N GLY A 131 9.13 1.64 -5.95
CA GLY A 131 9.66 2.48 -4.88
C GLY A 131 9.45 1.84 -3.50
N THR A 132 8.63 2.48 -2.66
CA THR A 132 8.29 1.96 -1.33
C THR A 132 7.05 1.10 -1.28
N ASP A 133 6.31 0.98 -2.38
CA ASP A 133 5.02 0.30 -2.38
C ASP A 133 5.16 -1.08 -3.03
N GLU A 134 4.27 -1.98 -2.63
CA GLU A 134 4.29 -3.37 -3.06
C GLU A 134 2.93 -3.79 -3.58
N VAL A 135 2.95 -4.60 -4.63
CA VAL A 135 1.75 -5.17 -5.26
C VAL A 135 1.81 -6.69 -5.08
N GLU A 136 0.72 -7.29 -4.62
CA GLU A 136 0.53 -8.74 -4.58
C GLU A 136 -0.70 -9.11 -5.41
N LEU A 137 -0.50 -9.96 -6.42
CA LEU A 137 -1.57 -10.66 -7.14
C LEU A 137 -1.70 -12.03 -6.51
N ARG A 138 -2.90 -12.42 -6.10
CA ARG A 138 -3.19 -13.73 -5.54
C ARG A 138 -4.45 -14.31 -6.18
N ALA A 139 -4.31 -15.45 -6.82
CA ALA A 139 -5.42 -16.27 -7.32
C ALA A 139 -5.32 -17.67 -6.68
N PRO A 140 -6.14 -17.94 -5.65
CA PRO A 140 -6.26 -19.28 -5.09
C PRO A 140 -6.86 -20.26 -6.11
N GLU A 141 -6.40 -21.50 -6.14
CA GLU A 141 -6.78 -22.50 -7.17
C GLU A 141 -8.30 -22.70 -7.29
N MET A 142 -9.01 -22.76 -6.16
CA MET A 142 -10.45 -23.00 -6.11
C MET A 142 -11.30 -21.72 -5.95
N ASP A 143 -10.69 -20.53 -6.00
CA ASP A 143 -11.41 -19.27 -5.88
C ASP A 143 -11.52 -18.60 -7.27
N PRO A 144 -12.74 -18.31 -7.76
CA PRO A 144 -12.91 -17.58 -9.02
C PRO A 144 -12.46 -16.11 -8.94
N ARG A 145 -11.91 -15.66 -7.81
CA ARG A 145 -11.46 -14.29 -7.58
C ARG A 145 -9.94 -14.17 -7.59
N LEU A 146 -9.45 -13.24 -8.39
CA LEU A 146 -8.10 -12.71 -8.28
C LEU A 146 -8.13 -11.49 -7.36
N THR A 147 -7.29 -11.49 -6.34
CA THR A 147 -7.08 -10.33 -5.48
C THR A 147 -5.78 -9.63 -5.86
N VAL A 148 -5.86 -8.32 -6.08
CA VAL A 148 -4.71 -7.44 -6.26
C VAL A 148 -4.63 -6.53 -5.05
N SER A 149 -3.60 -6.70 -4.23
CA SER A 149 -3.34 -5.84 -3.08
C SER A 149 -2.19 -4.91 -3.40
N ILE A 150 -2.39 -3.60 -3.27
CA ILE A 150 -1.35 -2.58 -3.44
C ILE A 150 -1.18 -1.91 -2.09
N THR A 151 0.01 -1.96 -1.51
CA THR A 151 0.23 -1.54 -0.12
C THR A 151 1.47 -0.66 -0.01
N THR A 152 1.40 0.32 0.88
CA THR A 152 2.61 1.01 1.33
C THR A 152 3.47 0.07 2.19
N ARG A 153 4.79 0.26 2.18
CA ARG A 153 5.73 -0.45 3.10
C ARG A 153 5.29 -0.36 4.56
N GLU A 154 4.79 0.79 4.97
CA GLU A 154 4.34 1.03 6.34
C GLU A 154 3.15 0.14 6.68
N PHE A 155 2.11 0.11 5.84
CA PHE A 155 0.99 -0.79 6.05
C PHE A 155 1.40 -2.26 6.05
N ARG A 156 2.34 -2.67 5.17
CA ARG A 156 2.87 -4.04 5.19
C ARG A 156 3.58 -4.38 6.49
N ARG A 157 4.34 -3.44 7.08
CA ARG A 157 4.95 -3.63 8.40
C ARG A 157 3.90 -3.80 9.49
N LEU A 158 2.82 -3.00 9.50
CA LEU A 158 1.71 -3.15 10.44
C LEU A 158 1.07 -4.54 10.34
N MET A 159 0.84 -5.03 9.11
CA MET A 159 0.31 -6.38 8.90
C MET A 159 1.25 -7.47 9.42
N ILE A 160 2.55 -7.37 9.15
CA ILE A 160 3.54 -8.35 9.62
C ILE A 160 3.61 -8.35 11.15
N LEU A 161 3.73 -7.18 11.77
CA LEU A 161 3.85 -7.02 13.22
C LEU A 161 2.64 -7.63 13.95
N LYS A 162 1.43 -7.33 13.48
CA LYS A 162 0.21 -7.88 14.06
C LYS A 162 0.13 -9.39 13.90
N LYS A 163 0.43 -9.91 12.69
CA LYS A 163 0.45 -11.36 12.45
C LYS A 163 1.51 -12.09 13.29
N SER A 164 2.67 -11.47 13.56
CA SER A 164 3.65 -12.06 14.46
C SER A 164 3.15 -12.11 15.90
N PHE A 165 2.50 -11.04 16.38
CA PHE A 165 1.92 -11.01 17.73
C PHE A 165 0.79 -12.04 17.90
N GLU A 166 -0.07 -12.20 16.88
CA GLU A 166 -1.13 -13.20 16.85
C GLU A 166 -0.64 -14.65 16.77
N ARG A 167 0.65 -14.87 16.49
CA ARG A 167 1.28 -16.20 16.52
C ARG A 167 1.98 -16.51 17.84
N LEU A 168 2.17 -15.53 18.72
CA LEU A 168 2.74 -15.76 20.04
C LEU A 168 1.81 -16.63 20.89
N PRO A 169 2.33 -17.48 21.78
CA PRO A 169 1.52 -18.16 22.80
C PRO A 169 0.73 -17.16 23.65
N GLN A 170 -0.46 -17.53 24.13
CA GLN A 170 -1.34 -16.60 24.86
C GLN A 170 -0.66 -15.94 26.08
N GLY A 171 0.26 -16.64 26.77
CA GLY A 171 1.01 -16.09 27.90
C GLY A 171 2.00 -14.98 27.52
N GLU A 172 2.54 -14.99 26.30
CA GLU A 172 3.47 -13.96 25.82
C GLU A 172 2.72 -12.72 25.28
N ARG A 173 1.47 -12.90 24.83
CA ARG A 173 0.62 -11.78 24.40
C ARG A 173 0.25 -10.85 25.55
N GLN A 174 0.11 -11.39 26.77
CA GLN A 174 -0.27 -10.59 27.95
C GLN A 174 0.91 -9.78 28.51
N ASN A 175 2.15 -10.25 28.38
CA ASN A 175 3.34 -9.54 28.85
C ASN A 175 3.86 -8.46 27.87
N GLY A 176 3.40 -8.45 26.62
CA GLY A 176 3.79 -7.47 25.59
C GLY A 176 2.96 -6.19 25.54
N MET A 177 1.95 -6.03 26.42
CA MET A 177 1.21 -4.78 26.60
C MET A 177 1.75 -4.06 27.85
N ILE A 178 2.84 -3.33 27.68
CA ILE A 178 3.30 -2.28 28.62
C ILE A 178 3.63 -1.05 27.79
#